data_AF-A0A7K2NS27-F1
#
_entry.id   AF-A0A7K2NS27-F1
#
_cell.length_a   1.000
_cell.length_b   1.000
_cell.length_c   1.000
_cell.angle_alpha   90.00
_cell.angle_beta   90.00
_cell.angle_gamma   90.00
#
_symmetry.space_group_name_H-M   'P 1'
#
loop_
_entity.id
_entity.type
_entity.pdbx_description
1 polymer ?
#
loop_
_entity_poly.entity_id
_entity_poly.type
_entity_poly.pdbx_seq_one_letter_code
_entity_poly.pdbx_strand_id
1 'polypeptide(L)'
;RESLRTVVGCGAPDDPFPSQTAADWKAGADHVVVALPTAERETNRQEVAMGAVSHTVDRAVTLRQEKVLWSAATPRHELGSEFDMTAPGWSVYRNGKRVKSTAPEAPRLEIGHMYVLALRWKADQWVVLGEGAAVPFDDRVAGRGEWCGKVLSEDDFAKGERFSQRDDHSLEESVQGQGEAAISRELAKAGSKRP
;
A
#
# COMPACT_ATOMS: atom_id res chain seq x y z
N ARG A 1 -16.79 7.74 -23.57
CA ARG A 1 -15.98 6.54 -23.82
C ARG A 1 -15.31 6.20 -22.50
N GLU A 2 -15.80 5.14 -21.86
CA GLU A 2 -15.51 4.75 -20.48
C GLU A 2 -14.07 4.26 -20.30
N SER A 3 -13.37 4.82 -19.33
CA SER A 3 -12.07 4.42 -18.83
C SER A 3 -12.24 3.25 -17.85
N LEU A 4 -11.67 2.08 -18.17
CA LEU A 4 -11.47 0.99 -17.20
C LEU A 4 -10.07 1.24 -16.60
N ARG A 5 -9.97 1.65 -15.34
CA ARG A 5 -10.04 0.83 -14.12
C ARG A 5 -8.87 -0.15 -14.10
N THR A 6 -7.96 0.13 -13.16
CA THR A 6 -7.00 -0.75 -12.49
C THR A 6 -7.38 -2.23 -12.63
N VAL A 7 -6.35 -3.07 -12.80
CA VAL A 7 -6.41 -4.54 -12.92
C VAL A 7 -7.77 -5.12 -12.54
N VAL A 8 -8.53 -5.61 -13.53
CA VAL A 8 -9.91 -6.12 -13.37
C VAL A 8 -10.04 -6.97 -12.10
N GLY A 9 -10.72 -6.45 -11.07
CA GLY A 9 -11.09 -7.21 -9.87
C GLY A 9 -10.88 -6.52 -8.53
N CYS A 10 -10.22 -5.36 -8.48
CA CYS A 10 -10.13 -4.54 -7.28
C CYS A 10 -11.08 -3.34 -7.46
N GLY A 11 -11.85 -2.96 -6.42
CA GLY A 11 -13.02 -2.04 -6.48
C GLY A 11 -12.75 -0.60 -6.94
N ALA A 12 -13.50 0.39 -6.43
CA ALA A 12 -13.35 1.79 -6.84
C ALA A 12 -12.36 2.58 -5.96
N PRO A 13 -11.59 3.54 -6.52
CA PRO A 13 -10.65 4.39 -5.79
C PRO A 13 -11.30 5.20 -4.66
N ASP A 14 -10.63 5.28 -3.51
CA ASP A 14 -10.82 6.37 -2.52
C ASP A 14 -9.46 6.69 -1.90
N ASP A 15 -8.66 7.49 -2.60
CA ASP A 15 -7.35 7.96 -2.14
C ASP A 15 -7.54 9.10 -1.12
N PRO A 16 -7.29 8.87 0.18
CA PRO A 16 -7.52 9.89 1.19
C PRO A 16 -6.48 11.03 1.14
N PHE A 17 -5.34 10.79 0.49
CA PHE A 17 -4.25 11.77 0.30
C PHE A 17 -3.59 11.58 -1.09
N PRO A 18 -3.01 12.65 -1.66
CA PRO A 18 -2.12 12.51 -2.81
C PRO A 18 -1.00 11.50 -2.51
N SER A 19 -0.80 10.56 -3.44
CA SER A 19 0.01 9.36 -3.22
C SER A 19 0.87 8.99 -4.43
N GLN A 20 0.81 9.74 -5.54
CA GLN A 20 1.34 9.30 -6.82
C GLN A 20 2.83 9.57 -6.98
N THR A 21 3.32 10.72 -6.51
CA THR A 21 4.71 11.16 -6.74
C THR A 21 5.56 11.18 -5.48
N ALA A 22 6.89 11.22 -5.64
CA ALA A 22 7.82 11.43 -4.52
C ALA A 22 7.57 12.75 -3.77
N ALA A 23 7.04 13.76 -4.46
CA ALA A 23 6.67 15.03 -3.85
C ALA A 23 5.42 14.87 -2.98
N ASP A 24 4.41 14.13 -3.46
CA ASP A 24 3.21 13.81 -2.68
C ASP A 24 3.55 13.02 -1.43
N TRP A 25 4.40 11.99 -1.57
CA TRP A 25 4.87 11.19 -0.44
C TRP A 25 5.53 12.06 0.62
N LYS A 26 6.42 12.98 0.23
CA LYS A 26 7.10 13.87 1.18
C LYS A 26 6.18 14.94 1.78
N ALA A 27 5.15 15.36 1.06
CA ALA A 27 4.17 16.32 1.57
C ALA A 27 3.20 15.67 2.56
N GLY A 28 2.85 14.40 2.33
CA GLY A 28 1.81 13.68 3.06
C GLY A 28 2.31 12.82 4.22
N ALA A 29 3.44 12.12 4.03
CA ALA A 29 3.93 11.09 4.93
C ALA A 29 4.76 11.66 6.09
N ASP A 30 4.75 10.93 7.20
CA ASP A 30 5.69 11.10 8.30
C ASP A 30 6.97 10.29 8.05
N HIS A 31 6.83 9.09 7.51
CA HIS A 31 7.95 8.19 7.17
C HIS A 31 7.72 7.46 5.86
N VAL A 32 8.80 7.15 5.14
CA VAL A 32 8.80 6.19 4.04
C VAL A 32 9.72 5.04 4.43
N VAL A 33 9.19 3.82 4.45
CA VAL A 33 9.89 2.65 4.98
C VAL A 33 9.78 1.42 4.10
N VAL A 34 10.78 0.54 4.21
CA VAL A 34 10.67 -0.87 3.83
C VAL A 34 10.14 -1.62 5.04
N ALA A 35 9.04 -2.36 4.86
CA ALA A 35 8.37 -3.08 5.93
C ALA A 35 8.00 -4.52 5.53
N LEU A 36 8.02 -5.41 6.52
CA LEU A 36 7.68 -6.83 6.39
C LEU A 36 6.54 -7.17 7.35
N PRO A 37 5.36 -7.61 6.88
CA PRO A 37 4.33 -8.18 7.73
C PRO A 37 4.84 -9.45 8.42
N THR A 38 4.76 -9.48 9.75
CA THR A 38 5.25 -10.60 10.58
C THR A 38 4.14 -11.36 11.29
N ALA A 39 2.99 -10.71 11.52
CA ALA A 39 1.83 -11.32 12.12
C ALA A 39 0.53 -10.65 11.65
N GLU A 40 -0.57 -11.38 11.71
CA GLU A 40 -1.90 -10.84 11.50
C GLU A 40 -2.91 -11.44 12.48
N ARG A 41 -3.94 -10.67 12.81
CA ARG A 41 -5.09 -11.11 13.60
C ARG A 41 -6.37 -10.44 13.13
N GLU A 42 -7.49 -11.16 13.21
CA GLU A 42 -8.81 -10.61 12.88
C GLU A 42 -9.22 -9.53 13.90
N THR A 43 -9.82 -8.46 13.39
CA THR A 43 -10.34 -7.34 14.19
C THR A 43 -11.62 -6.78 13.57
N ASN A 44 -12.26 -5.82 14.26
CA ASN A 44 -13.38 -5.02 13.75
C ASN A 44 -14.52 -5.81 13.08
N ARG A 45 -14.90 -6.96 13.65
CA ARG A 45 -16.00 -7.75 13.10
C ARG A 45 -17.29 -6.93 13.03
N GLN A 46 -17.87 -6.84 11.85
CA GLN A 46 -19.16 -6.17 11.59
C GLN A 46 -20.18 -7.18 11.08
N GLU A 47 -21.28 -7.34 11.80
CA GLU A 47 -22.41 -8.17 11.36
C GLU A 47 -23.17 -7.48 10.24
N VAL A 48 -23.55 -8.25 9.22
CA VAL A 48 -24.38 -7.80 8.10
C VAL A 48 -25.77 -8.41 8.28
N ALA A 49 -26.80 -7.57 8.41
CA ALA A 49 -28.15 -8.04 8.75
C ALA A 49 -28.83 -8.85 7.63
N MET A 50 -28.55 -8.52 6.36
CA MET A 50 -29.25 -9.10 5.19
C MET A 50 -28.28 -9.48 4.07
N GLY A 51 -28.73 -10.35 3.16
CA GLY A 51 -27.94 -10.78 1.99
C GLY A 51 -27.05 -12.00 2.26
N ALA A 52 -26.18 -12.32 1.30
CA ALA A 52 -25.37 -13.54 1.32
C ALA A 52 -24.19 -13.48 2.30
N VAL A 53 -23.72 -12.28 2.64
CA VAL A 53 -22.67 -12.04 3.65
C VAL A 53 -23.29 -12.08 5.04
N SER A 54 -22.64 -12.77 5.97
CA SER A 54 -23.01 -12.80 7.39
C SER A 54 -22.28 -11.71 8.17
N HIS A 55 -20.97 -11.58 7.97
CA HIS A 55 -20.15 -10.55 8.60
C HIS A 55 -18.90 -10.25 7.78
N THR A 56 -18.32 -9.08 8.01
CA THR A 56 -16.98 -8.71 7.54
C THR A 56 -16.03 -8.59 8.73
N VAL A 57 -14.75 -8.82 8.50
CA VAL A 57 -13.69 -8.59 9.48
C VAL A 57 -12.54 -7.83 8.81
N ASP A 58 -11.87 -7.00 9.60
CA ASP A 58 -10.58 -6.42 9.26
C ASP A 58 -9.45 -7.30 9.80
N ARG A 59 -8.22 -6.94 9.47
CA ARG A 59 -7.01 -7.49 10.06
C ARG A 59 -6.19 -6.38 10.69
N ALA A 60 -5.72 -6.61 11.91
CA ALA A 60 -4.56 -5.90 12.40
C ALA A 60 -3.32 -6.67 11.93
N VAL A 61 -2.51 -6.02 11.11
CA VAL A 61 -1.26 -6.56 10.57
C VAL A 61 -0.11 -5.91 11.32
N THR A 62 0.74 -6.70 11.95
CA THR A 62 1.97 -6.23 12.59
C THR A 62 3.07 -6.27 11.55
N LEU A 63 3.74 -5.14 11.35
CA LEU A 63 4.86 -4.99 10.42
C LEU A 63 6.14 -4.71 11.19
N ARG A 64 7.22 -5.37 10.77
CA ARG A 64 8.58 -5.01 11.18
C ARG A 64 9.15 -3.99 10.21
N GLN A 65 9.70 -2.91 10.73
CA GLN A 65 10.44 -1.92 9.96
C GLN A 65 11.82 -2.48 9.63
N GLU A 66 12.07 -2.77 8.36
CA GLU A 66 13.36 -3.26 7.87
C GLU A 66 14.31 -2.09 7.62
N LYS A 67 13.80 -1.00 7.07
CA LYS A 67 14.60 0.20 6.79
C LYS A 67 13.73 1.46 6.70
N VAL A 68 14.24 2.57 7.23
CA VAL A 68 13.70 3.90 6.96
C VAL A 68 14.40 4.49 5.74
N LEU A 69 13.65 4.79 4.68
CA LEU A 69 14.16 5.40 3.45
C LEU A 69 14.12 6.93 3.54
N TRP A 70 13.10 7.47 4.21
CA TRP A 70 12.95 8.90 4.46
C TRP A 70 12.07 9.16 5.68
N SER A 71 12.24 10.31 6.32
CA SER A 71 11.36 10.81 7.37
C SER A 71 11.20 12.31 7.23
N ALA A 72 10.01 12.80 7.58
CA ALA A 72 9.76 14.22 7.71
C ALA A 72 10.71 14.82 8.76
N ALA A 73 11.10 16.09 8.59
CA ALA A 73 11.95 16.77 9.58
C ALA A 73 11.26 16.89 10.95
N THR A 74 9.93 16.94 10.95
CA THR A 74 9.08 16.96 12.14
C THR A 74 7.91 15.99 11.92
N PRO A 75 8.11 14.68 12.12
CA PRO A 75 7.06 13.69 11.94
C PRO A 75 5.98 13.86 13.03
N ARG A 76 4.73 13.52 12.72
CA ARG A 76 3.62 13.60 13.70
C ARG A 76 3.75 12.58 14.82
N HIS A 77 4.41 11.47 14.52
CA HIS A 77 4.64 10.36 15.43
C HIS A 77 5.95 9.69 15.05
N GLU A 78 6.72 9.24 16.02
CA GLU A 78 7.95 8.48 15.76
C GLU A 78 7.61 7.05 15.34
N LEU A 79 8.35 6.51 14.38
CA LEU A 79 8.20 5.12 13.96
C LEU A 79 9.09 4.20 14.81
N GLY A 80 8.48 3.22 15.46
CA GLY A 80 9.20 2.14 16.15
C GLY A 80 9.75 1.08 15.19
N SER A 81 10.48 0.11 15.73
CA SER A 81 10.97 -1.05 14.95
C SER A 81 9.86 -1.99 14.49
N GLU A 82 8.71 -1.92 15.15
CA GLU A 82 7.48 -2.61 14.79
C GLU A 82 6.30 -1.65 14.90
N PHE A 83 5.29 -1.85 14.06
CA PHE A 83 4.07 -1.05 14.06
C PHE A 83 2.89 -1.85 13.51
N ASP A 84 1.69 -1.51 13.97
CA ASP A 84 0.45 -2.14 13.51
C ASP A 84 -0.22 -1.26 12.43
N MET A 85 -0.82 -1.91 11.44
CA MET A 85 -1.74 -1.30 10.47
C MET A 85 -3.04 -2.09 10.39
N THR A 86 -4.14 -1.38 10.15
CA THR A 86 -5.42 -2.01 9.83
C THR A 86 -5.49 -2.25 8.32
N ALA A 87 -5.77 -3.48 7.92
CA ALA A 87 -5.94 -3.86 6.52
C ALA A 87 -7.25 -4.65 6.32
N PRO A 88 -7.86 -4.62 5.12
CA PRO A 88 -9.02 -5.44 4.83
C PRO A 88 -8.79 -6.93 5.10
N GLY A 89 -9.72 -7.56 5.82
CA GLY A 89 -9.69 -8.98 6.15
C GLY A 89 -10.51 -9.81 5.17
N TRP A 90 -11.67 -10.26 5.63
CA TRP A 90 -12.53 -11.19 4.91
C TRP A 90 -13.99 -10.78 4.97
N SER A 91 -14.70 -11.12 3.89
CA SER A 91 -16.14 -11.24 3.87
C SER A 91 -16.50 -12.70 4.12
N VAL A 92 -17.27 -12.96 5.17
CA VAL A 92 -17.73 -14.30 5.54
C VAL A 92 -19.18 -14.42 5.10
N TYR A 93 -19.47 -15.41 4.27
CA TYR A 93 -20.80 -15.69 3.75
C TYR A 93 -21.58 -16.56 4.72
N ARG A 94 -22.91 -16.49 4.67
CA ARG A 94 -23.80 -17.30 5.53
C ARG A 94 -23.66 -18.81 5.30
N ASN A 95 -23.16 -19.22 4.13
CA ASN A 95 -22.82 -20.61 3.83
C ASN A 95 -21.43 -21.03 4.34
N GLY A 96 -20.75 -20.17 5.11
CA GLY A 96 -19.41 -20.41 5.66
C GLY A 96 -18.26 -20.12 4.69
N LYS A 97 -18.53 -19.79 3.42
CA LYS A 97 -17.49 -19.40 2.47
C LYS A 97 -16.83 -18.11 2.94
N ARG A 98 -15.50 -18.08 2.95
CA ARG A 98 -14.70 -16.89 3.27
C ARG A 98 -14.05 -16.37 1.99
N VAL A 99 -14.14 -15.06 1.77
CA VAL A 99 -13.53 -14.38 0.62
C VAL A 99 -12.66 -13.26 1.15
N LYS A 100 -11.40 -13.23 0.70
CA LYS A 100 -10.45 -12.16 0.98
C LYS A 100 -11.03 -10.82 0.48
N SER A 101 -11.28 -9.88 1.38
CA SER A 101 -11.75 -8.52 1.02
C SER A 101 -10.55 -7.70 0.56
N THR A 102 -10.42 -7.35 -0.71
CA THR A 102 -9.27 -6.55 -1.19
C THR A 102 -9.51 -5.06 -0.97
N ALA A 103 -8.46 -4.32 -0.62
CA ALA A 103 -8.46 -2.91 -0.90
C ALA A 103 -8.46 -2.76 -2.44
N PRO A 104 -9.27 -1.87 -3.01
CA PRO A 104 -9.37 -1.70 -4.45
C PRO A 104 -8.02 -1.41 -5.11
N GLU A 105 -7.04 -0.91 -4.38
CA GLU A 105 -5.91 -0.21 -4.96
C GLU A 105 -4.69 -0.24 -4.02
N ALA A 106 -4.48 -1.34 -3.29
CA ALA A 106 -3.29 -1.51 -2.46
C ALA A 106 -2.96 -2.99 -2.29
N PRO A 107 -1.68 -3.34 -2.04
CA PRO A 107 -1.34 -4.68 -1.58
C PRO A 107 -2.13 -5.02 -0.32
N ARG A 108 -2.42 -6.31 -0.11
CA ARG A 108 -3.10 -6.76 1.09
C ARG A 108 -2.20 -6.79 2.32
N LEU A 109 -0.89 -6.54 2.17
CA LEU A 109 0.09 -6.63 3.25
C LEU A 109 0.11 -8.06 3.83
N GLU A 110 0.46 -9.02 2.98
CA GLU A 110 0.46 -10.44 3.30
C GLU A 110 1.83 -10.86 3.87
N ILE A 111 1.81 -11.79 4.83
CA ILE A 111 3.04 -12.35 5.41
C ILE A 111 3.86 -13.04 4.32
N GLY A 112 5.18 -12.86 4.37
CA GLY A 112 6.13 -13.41 3.40
C GLY A 112 6.44 -12.48 2.23
N HIS A 113 5.75 -11.34 2.14
CA HIS A 113 6.00 -10.29 1.15
C HIS A 113 6.54 -9.02 1.79
N MET A 114 7.35 -8.26 1.04
CA MET A 114 7.95 -7.02 1.49
C MET A 114 7.35 -5.83 0.75
N TYR A 115 7.27 -4.68 1.42
CA TYR A 115 6.63 -3.49 0.85
C TYR A 115 7.42 -2.23 1.15
N VAL A 116 7.34 -1.25 0.25
CA VAL A 116 7.69 0.15 0.52
C VAL A 116 6.42 0.91 0.81
N LEU A 117 6.35 1.54 1.98
CA LEU A 117 5.15 2.21 2.48
C LEU A 117 5.45 3.68 2.79
N ALA A 118 4.64 4.60 2.25
CA ALA A 118 4.61 6.00 2.69
C ALA A 118 3.55 6.15 3.78
N LEU A 119 4.00 6.23 5.03
CA LEU A 119 3.18 6.15 6.22
C LEU A 119 2.85 7.52 6.78
N ARG A 120 1.60 7.67 7.22
CA ARG A 120 1.11 8.84 7.95
C ARG A 120 0.39 8.39 9.21
N TRP A 121 0.60 9.11 10.31
CA TRP A 121 -0.18 8.95 11.53
C TRP A 121 -1.52 9.69 11.40
N LYS A 122 -2.63 8.96 11.53
CA LYS A 122 -3.99 9.53 11.45
C LYS A 122 -4.92 8.76 12.38
N ALA A 123 -5.68 9.46 13.22
CA ALA A 123 -6.68 8.86 14.12
C ALA A 123 -6.10 7.67 14.92
N ASP A 124 -4.93 7.89 15.54
CA ASP A 124 -4.21 6.95 16.39
C ASP A 124 -3.78 5.63 15.73
N GLN A 125 -3.56 5.66 14.41
CA GLN A 125 -3.04 4.51 13.66
C GLN A 125 -2.15 4.96 12.49
N TRP A 126 -1.27 4.06 12.06
CA TRP A 126 -0.54 4.20 10.81
C TRP A 126 -1.43 3.85 9.63
N VAL A 127 -1.46 4.74 8.64
CA VAL A 127 -2.12 4.53 7.34
C VAL A 127 -1.14 4.82 6.21
N VAL A 128 -1.34 4.19 5.06
CA VAL A 128 -0.73 4.65 3.81
C VAL A 128 -1.46 5.88 3.28
N LEU A 129 -0.76 6.71 2.51
CA LEU A 129 -1.37 7.93 1.92
C LEU A 129 -2.51 7.62 0.94
N GLY A 130 -2.37 6.55 0.17
CA GLY A 130 -3.29 6.14 -0.89
C GLY A 130 -2.67 4.98 -1.67
N GLU A 131 -3.24 4.66 -2.83
CA GLU A 131 -2.83 3.55 -3.70
C GLU A 131 -1.34 3.53 -3.99
N GLY A 132 -0.89 4.61 -4.63
CA GLY A 132 0.48 4.75 -5.09
C GLY A 132 1.49 4.90 -3.96
N ALA A 133 1.09 4.77 -2.69
CA ALA A 133 1.94 4.86 -1.51
C ALA A 133 2.23 3.51 -0.83
N ALA A 134 1.86 2.41 -1.47
CA ALA A 134 2.14 1.05 -0.99
C ALA A 134 2.66 0.17 -2.14
N VAL A 135 3.98 0.06 -2.28
CA VAL A 135 4.64 -0.58 -3.42
C VAL A 135 5.16 -1.97 -3.04
N PRO A 136 4.83 -3.05 -3.78
CA PRO A 136 5.45 -4.37 -3.60
C PRO A 136 6.96 -4.31 -3.78
N PHE A 137 7.70 -5.00 -2.91
CA PHE A 137 9.15 -4.86 -2.80
C PHE A 137 9.88 -6.19 -2.50
N ASP A 138 9.34 -7.31 -2.99
CA ASP A 138 9.99 -8.62 -2.86
C ASP A 138 11.37 -8.62 -3.52
N ASP A 139 12.30 -9.39 -2.94
CA ASP A 139 13.72 -9.40 -3.32
C ASP A 139 14.39 -8.02 -3.32
N ARG A 140 13.78 -7.04 -2.63
CA ARG A 140 14.17 -5.63 -2.63
C ARG A 140 14.11 -4.99 -4.02
N VAL A 141 13.12 -5.38 -4.82
CA VAL A 141 12.85 -4.84 -6.15
C VAL A 141 11.45 -4.24 -6.22
N ALA A 142 11.35 -2.96 -6.57
CA ALA A 142 10.07 -2.26 -6.64
C ALA A 142 9.18 -2.81 -7.76
N GLY A 143 7.91 -3.03 -7.41
CA GLY A 143 6.89 -3.61 -8.28
C GLY A 143 6.92 -5.14 -8.34
N ARG A 144 7.71 -5.79 -7.48
CA ARG A 144 7.74 -7.26 -7.36
C ARG A 144 7.04 -7.70 -6.09
N GLY A 145 6.12 -8.65 -6.19
CA GLY A 145 5.50 -9.29 -5.03
C GLY A 145 3.98 -9.24 -5.05
N GLU A 146 3.37 -9.26 -3.86
CA GLU A 146 1.92 -9.35 -3.73
C GLU A 146 1.20 -8.04 -4.05
N TRP A 147 0.13 -8.14 -4.84
CA TRP A 147 -0.83 -7.09 -5.13
C TRP A 147 -2.26 -7.65 -5.16
N CYS A 148 -3.21 -6.99 -4.49
CA CYS A 148 -4.61 -7.44 -4.40
C CYS A 148 -4.81 -8.93 -4.03
N GLY A 149 -3.92 -9.52 -3.24
CA GLY A 149 -3.93 -10.91 -2.80
C GLY A 149 -3.41 -11.91 -3.80
N LYS A 150 -2.71 -11.45 -4.84
CA LYS A 150 -2.03 -12.29 -5.83
C LYS A 150 -0.56 -11.90 -5.89
N VAL A 151 0.32 -12.89 -6.00
CA VAL A 151 1.74 -12.63 -6.27
C VAL A 151 1.88 -12.30 -7.76
N LEU A 152 2.37 -11.10 -8.06
CA LEU A 152 2.62 -10.64 -9.42
C LEU A 152 4.12 -10.70 -9.74
N SER A 153 4.43 -11.04 -10.99
CA SER A 153 5.77 -10.83 -11.55
C SER A 153 5.96 -9.36 -11.97
N GLU A 154 7.21 -8.91 -12.15
CA GLU A 154 7.52 -7.55 -12.63
C GLU A 154 6.82 -7.21 -13.96
N ASP A 155 6.71 -8.19 -14.86
CA ASP A 155 6.04 -8.03 -16.15
C ASP A 155 4.52 -7.90 -16.02
N ASP A 156 3.92 -8.51 -14.99
CA ASP A 156 2.49 -8.40 -14.70
C ASP A 156 2.18 -7.06 -14.03
N PHE A 157 3.10 -6.57 -13.20
CA PHE A 157 3.06 -5.23 -12.63
C PHE A 157 3.18 -4.14 -13.71
N ALA A 158 4.17 -4.26 -14.62
CA ALA A 158 4.32 -3.36 -15.77
C ALA A 158 3.10 -3.35 -16.70
N LYS A 159 2.37 -4.48 -16.80
CA LYS A 159 1.12 -4.54 -17.56
C LYS A 159 -0.04 -3.89 -16.82
N GLY A 160 -0.07 -3.93 -15.48
CA GLY A 160 -1.00 -3.16 -14.66
C GLY A 160 -0.82 -1.66 -14.83
N GLU A 161 0.44 -1.20 -14.77
CA GLU A 161 0.83 0.22 -14.91
C GLU A 161 0.63 0.79 -16.33
N ARG A 162 0.61 -0.04 -17.37
CA ARG A 162 0.28 0.40 -18.74
C ARG A 162 -1.15 0.91 -18.92
N PHE A 163 -2.01 0.72 -17.91
CA PHE A 163 -3.38 1.24 -17.86
C PHE A 163 -3.52 2.49 -16.97
N SER A 164 -2.45 2.92 -16.30
CA SER A 164 -2.31 4.24 -15.66
C SER A 164 -2.26 5.34 -16.72
N GLN A 165 -2.71 6.56 -16.41
CA GLN A 165 -2.73 7.65 -17.39
C GLN A 165 -1.31 7.99 -17.86
N ARG A 166 -1.14 8.14 -19.18
CA ARG A 166 0.15 8.28 -19.90
C ARG A 166 1.01 9.50 -19.55
N ASP A 167 0.54 10.39 -18.68
CA ASP A 167 1.20 11.67 -18.41
C ASP A 167 1.61 11.84 -16.92
N ASP A 168 1.47 10.82 -16.07
CA ASP A 168 1.86 10.88 -14.66
C ASP A 168 3.11 10.03 -14.39
N HIS A 169 4.23 10.68 -14.10
CA HIS A 169 5.47 10.01 -13.67
C HIS A 169 5.34 9.62 -12.19
N SER A 170 4.58 8.56 -11.89
CA SER A 170 4.43 8.07 -10.52
C SER A 170 5.79 7.64 -9.95
N LEU A 171 5.97 7.76 -8.63
CA LEU A 171 7.22 7.30 -8.00
C LEU A 171 7.42 5.81 -8.28
N GLU A 172 6.35 5.03 -8.16
CA GLU A 172 6.31 3.60 -8.45
C GLU A 172 6.82 3.27 -9.86
N GLU A 173 6.29 3.93 -10.89
CA GLU A 173 6.74 3.76 -12.28
C GLU A 173 8.22 4.14 -12.42
N SER A 174 8.64 5.27 -11.82
CA SER A 174 10.01 5.78 -11.94
C SER A 174 11.08 4.88 -11.33
N VAL A 175 10.70 4.02 -10.38
CA VAL A 175 11.62 3.11 -9.66
C VAL A 175 11.34 1.64 -9.94
N GLN A 176 10.42 1.33 -10.85
CA GLN A 176 10.08 -0.05 -11.20
C GLN A 176 11.32 -0.86 -11.58
N GLY A 177 11.43 -2.07 -11.02
CA GLY A 177 12.60 -2.94 -11.24
C GLY A 177 13.88 -2.45 -10.56
N GLN A 178 13.82 -1.38 -9.76
CA GLN A 178 14.96 -0.83 -9.03
C GLN A 178 14.86 -1.10 -7.52
N GLY A 179 16.00 -0.98 -6.84
CA GLY A 179 16.10 -1.16 -5.40
C GLY A 179 16.06 0.16 -4.61
N GLU A 180 16.27 0.04 -3.30
CA GLU A 180 16.11 1.11 -2.29
C GLU A 180 16.85 2.41 -2.61
N ALA A 181 18.04 2.30 -3.21
CA ALA A 181 18.86 3.46 -3.56
C ALA A 181 18.18 4.35 -4.60
N ALA A 182 17.40 3.76 -5.51
CA ALA A 182 16.63 4.51 -6.50
C ALA A 182 15.49 5.28 -5.84
N ILE A 183 14.73 4.62 -4.98
CA ILE A 183 13.62 5.21 -4.22
C ILE A 183 14.13 6.37 -3.36
N SER A 184 15.21 6.15 -2.62
CA SER A 184 15.83 7.18 -1.77
C SER A 184 16.29 8.39 -2.60
N ARG A 185 16.83 8.16 -3.80
CA ARG A 185 17.27 9.21 -4.71
C ARG A 185 16.10 10.05 -5.23
N GLU A 186 14.99 9.43 -5.63
CA GLU A 186 13.81 10.18 -6.09
C GLU A 186 13.18 11.00 -4.96
N LEU A 187 13.11 10.44 -3.74
CA LEU A 187 12.70 11.18 -2.55
C LEU A 187 13.65 12.36 -2.24
N ALA A 188 14.96 12.18 -2.40
CA ALA A 188 15.91 13.28 -2.21
C ALA A 188 15.69 14.41 -3.23
N LYS A 189 15.54 14.08 -4.52
CA LYS A 189 15.33 15.05 -5.61
C LYS A 189 14.07 15.89 -5.42
N ALA A 190 12.99 15.28 -4.93
CA ALA A 190 11.70 15.97 -4.73
C ALA A 190 11.76 17.12 -3.71
N GLY A 191 12.84 17.26 -2.91
CA GLY A 191 13.06 18.39 -1.99
C GLY A 191 13.98 19.49 -2.50
N SER A 192 14.63 19.31 -3.66
CA SER A 192 15.70 20.20 -4.14
C SER A 192 15.23 21.30 -5.09
N LYS A 193 13.96 21.30 -5.51
CA LYS A 193 13.36 22.45 -6.21
C LYS A 193 12.85 23.44 -5.16
N ARG A 194 13.73 24.35 -4.72
CA ARG A 194 13.27 25.67 -4.25
C ARG A 194 12.81 26.48 -5.47
N PRO A 195 11.75 27.31 -5.33
CA PRO A 195 11.39 28.29 -6.36
C PRO A 195 12.54 29.26 -6.63
#